data_AF-A0A527HES8-F1
#
_entry.id   AF-A0A527HES8-F1
#
_cell.length_a   1.000
_cell.length_b   1.000
_cell.length_c   1.000
_cell.angle_alpha   90.00
_cell.angle_beta   90.00
_cell.angle_gamma   90.00
#
_symmetry.space_group_name_H-M   'P 1'
#
loop_
_entity.id
_entity.type
_entity.pdbx_description
1 polymer ?
#
loop_
_entity_poly.entity_id
_entity_poly.type
_entity_poly.pdbx_seq_one_letter_code
_entity_poly.pdbx_strand_id
1 'polypeptide(L)'
;ILTRIVVPSALPGIWDTLRISLGWAWTWLVLAELVAATSGLGYRITVSQRYFQTNTIIGYILLLGLLGLITDQVMKALEKVLFKQEGRSQ
;
A
#
# COMPACT_ATOMS: atom_id res chain seq x y z
N ILE A 1 -1.38 32.87 -11.45
CA ILE A 1 -1.48 33.20 -10.00
C ILE A 1 -2.02 31.99 -9.22
N LEU A 2 -3.18 31.44 -9.60
CA LEU A 2 -3.75 30.21 -9.03
C LEU A 2 -2.77 29.02 -8.96
N THR A 3 -2.14 28.63 -10.06
CA THR A 3 -1.23 27.46 -10.12
C THR A 3 0.13 27.64 -9.44
N ARG A 4 0.53 28.86 -9.07
CA ARG A 4 1.87 29.16 -8.52
C ARG A 4 1.89 29.31 -6.99
N ILE A 5 0.71 29.46 -6.39
CA ILE A 5 0.53 29.70 -4.94
C ILE A 5 -0.46 28.69 -4.34
N VAL A 6 -1.58 28.40 -5.02
CA VAL A 6 -2.59 27.46 -4.49
C VAL A 6 -2.14 26.02 -4.59
N VAL A 7 -1.42 25.66 -5.67
CA VAL A 7 -0.88 24.31 -5.87
C VAL A 7 0.11 23.92 -4.76
N PRO A 8 1.18 24.70 -4.45
CA PRO A 8 2.10 24.33 -3.37
C PRO A 8 1.43 24.31 -1.99
N SER A 9 0.50 25.23 -1.67
CA SER A 9 -0.21 25.20 -0.38
C SER A 9 -1.26 24.07 -0.25
N ALA A 10 -1.83 23.58 -1.36
CA ALA A 10 -2.79 22.46 -1.35
C ALA A 10 -2.10 21.08 -1.46
N LEU A 11 -0.88 21.02 -2.00
CA LEU A 11 -0.07 19.80 -2.11
C LEU A 11 0.05 19.00 -0.80
N PRO A 12 0.37 19.61 0.36
CA PRO A 12 0.46 18.87 1.62
C PRO A 12 -0.89 18.26 2.06
N GLY A 13 -2.01 18.96 1.84
CA GLY A 13 -3.34 18.43 2.16
C GLY A 13 -3.78 17.28 1.23
N ILE A 14 -3.45 17.37 -0.05
CA ILE A 14 -3.70 16.30 -1.03
C ILE A 14 -2.83 15.08 -0.72
N TRP A 15 -1.58 15.28 -0.29
CA TRP A 15 -0.70 14.18 0.08
C TRP A 15 -1.20 13.41 1.31
N ASP A 16 -1.69 14.12 2.31
CA ASP A 16 -2.21 13.49 3.53
C ASP A 16 -3.44 12.62 3.24
N THR A 17 -4.36 13.13 2.42
CA THR A 17 -5.51 12.36 1.92
C THR A 17 -5.11 11.22 0.99
N LEU A 18 -4.08 11.39 0.16
CA LEU A 18 -3.52 10.34 -0.70
C LEU A 18 -2.91 9.20 0.13
N ARG A 19 -2.17 9.53 1.20
CA ARG A 19 -1.60 8.56 2.13
C ARG A 19 -2.68 7.76 2.84
N ILE A 20 -3.71 8.43 3.34
CA ILE A 20 -4.85 7.78 3.99
C ILE A 20 -5.55 6.85 2.99
N SER A 21 -5.90 7.35 1.80
CA SER A 21 -6.60 6.56 0.78
C SER A 21 -5.79 5.36 0.27
N LEU A 22 -4.46 5.45 0.24
CA LEU A 22 -3.60 4.31 -0.10
C LEU A 22 -3.50 3.25 1.01
N GLY A 23 -3.52 3.64 2.28
CA GLY A 23 -3.68 2.68 3.38
C GLY A 23 -5.01 1.93 3.29
N TRP A 24 -6.08 2.63 2.91
CA TRP A 24 -7.37 2.03 2.62
C TRP A 24 -7.32 1.12 1.39
N ALA A 25 -6.72 1.57 0.29
CA ALA A 25 -6.59 0.78 -0.93
C ALA A 25 -5.80 -0.52 -0.69
N TRP A 26 -4.75 -0.48 0.14
CA TRP A 26 -4.01 -1.67 0.56
C TRP A 26 -4.91 -2.67 1.30
N THR A 27 -5.70 -2.20 2.26
CA THR A 27 -6.63 -3.06 3.01
C THR A 27 -7.68 -3.69 2.08
N TRP A 28 -8.20 -2.91 1.12
CA TRP A 28 -9.13 -3.40 0.11
C TRP A 28 -8.49 -4.40 -0.86
N LEU A 29 -7.23 -4.21 -1.25
CA LEU A 29 -6.47 -5.17 -2.05
C LEU A 29 -6.31 -6.51 -1.32
N VAL A 30 -5.96 -6.46 -0.02
CA VAL A 30 -5.87 -7.67 0.82
C VAL A 30 -7.23 -8.35 0.93
N LEU A 31 -8.31 -7.61 1.16
CA LEU A 31 -9.66 -8.16 1.17
C LEU A 31 -10.05 -8.79 -0.16
N ALA A 32 -9.76 -8.12 -1.28
CA ALA A 32 -10.02 -8.64 -2.61
C ALA A 32 -9.27 -9.96 -2.85
N GLU A 33 -8.00 -10.05 -2.45
CA GLU A 33 -7.20 -11.27 -2.59
C GLU A 33 -7.72 -12.42 -1.70
N LEU A 34 -8.24 -12.11 -0.52
CA LEU A 34 -8.84 -13.11 0.39
C LEU A 34 -10.21 -13.60 -0.11
N VAL A 35 -11.05 -12.71 -0.64
CA VAL A 35 -12.40 -13.03 -1.13
C VAL A 35 -12.36 -13.68 -2.51
N ALA A 36 -11.51 -13.19 -3.40
CA ALA A 36 -11.31 -13.73 -4.76
C ALA A 36 -10.31 -14.89 -4.79
N ALA A 37 -10.01 -15.51 -3.64
CA ALA A 37 -9.16 -16.68 -3.50
C ALA A 37 -9.71 -17.88 -4.31
N THR A 38 -9.47 -17.85 -5.62
CA THR A 38 -9.73 -18.92 -6.59
C THR A 38 -8.49 -19.21 -7.44
N SER A 39 -7.54 -18.27 -7.56
CA SER A 39 -6.24 -18.49 -8.20
C SER A 39 -5.10 -17.58 -7.70
N GLY A 40 -5.13 -17.16 -6.42
CA GLY A 40 -4.16 -16.21 -5.81
C GLY A 40 -3.39 -16.75 -4.58
N LEU A 41 -2.68 -15.87 -3.86
CA LEU A 41 -1.96 -16.23 -2.61
C LEU A 41 -2.94 -16.68 -1.51
N GLY A 42 -4.09 -16.00 -1.41
CA GLY A 42 -5.18 -16.37 -0.49
C GLY A 42 -5.74 -17.77 -0.76
N TYR A 43 -5.84 -18.16 -2.04
CA TYR A 43 -6.30 -19.51 -2.43
C TYR A 43 -5.35 -20.59 -1.92
N ARG A 44 -4.04 -20.34 -2.04
CA ARG A 44 -3.03 -21.29 -1.56
C ARG A 44 -3.01 -21.38 -0.03
N ILE A 45 -3.38 -20.33 0.72
CA ILE A 45 -3.61 -20.41 2.17
C ILE A 45 -4.77 -21.37 2.46
N THR A 46 -5.92 -21.21 1.81
CA THR A 46 -7.10 -22.05 2.02
C THR A 46 -6.84 -23.51 1.64
N VAL A 47 -6.08 -23.76 0.56
CA VAL A 47 -5.64 -25.10 0.19
C VAL A 47 -4.66 -25.68 1.22
N SER A 48 -3.67 -24.92 1.68
CA SER A 48 -2.72 -25.37 2.71
C SER A 48 -3.38 -25.62 4.07
N GLN A 49 -4.46 -24.89 4.41
CA GLN A 49 -5.30 -25.19 5.57
C GLN A 49 -5.96 -26.56 5.44
N ARG A 50 -6.45 -26.95 4.25
CA ARG A 50 -7.01 -28.29 4.02
C ARG A 50 -5.98 -29.41 4.16
N TYR A 51 -4.70 -29.13 3.91
CA TYR A 51 -3.60 -30.09 4.07
C TYR A 51 -2.88 -30.00 5.43
N PHE A 52 -3.38 -29.20 6.40
CA PHE A 52 -2.73 -28.94 7.69
C PHE A 52 -1.25 -28.50 7.58
N GLN A 53 -0.87 -27.87 6.46
CA GLN A 53 0.49 -27.40 6.23
C GLN A 53 0.67 -25.97 6.78
N THR A 54 0.79 -25.85 8.10
CA THR A 54 0.96 -24.58 8.81
C THR A 54 2.17 -23.78 8.32
N ASN A 55 3.26 -24.47 7.94
CA ASN A 55 4.46 -23.84 7.39
C ASN A 55 4.17 -22.98 6.15
N THR A 56 3.26 -23.46 5.30
CA THR A 56 2.91 -22.79 4.05
C THR A 56 2.01 -21.58 4.31
N ILE A 57 1.11 -21.66 5.29
CA ILE A 57 0.26 -20.54 5.73
C ILE A 57 1.10 -19.38 6.24
N ILE A 58 2.08 -19.67 7.09
CA ILE A 58 3.01 -18.65 7.63
C ILE A 58 3.80 -17.99 6.49
N GLY A 59 4.25 -18.78 5.49
CA GLY A 59 4.92 -18.25 4.31
C GLY A 59 4.09 -17.20 3.56
N TYR A 60 2.79 -17.43 3.40
CA TYR A 60 1.90 -16.46 2.74
C TYR A 60 1.60 -15.22 3.59
N ILE A 61 1.45 -15.37 4.91
CA ILE A 61 1.29 -14.22 5.82
C ILE A 61 2.54 -13.33 5.74
N LEU A 62 3.74 -13.91 5.74
CA LEU A 62 4.97 -13.18 5.55
C LEU A 62 5.03 -12.50 4.18
N LEU A 63 4.58 -13.17 3.11
CA LEU A 63 4.56 -12.60 1.77
C LEU A 63 3.59 -11.40 1.65
N LEU A 64 2.41 -11.50 2.27
CA LEU A 64 1.45 -10.38 2.35
C LEU A 64 2.01 -9.21 3.15
N GLY A 65 2.67 -9.49 4.28
CA GLY A 65 3.40 -8.48 5.04
C GLY A 65 4.50 -7.82 4.22
N LEU A 66 5.24 -8.59 3.42
CA LEU A 66 6.29 -8.09 2.55
C LEU A 66 5.73 -7.20 1.43
N LEU A 67 4.62 -7.59 0.80
CA LEU A 67 3.95 -6.77 -0.21
C LEU A 67 3.40 -5.46 0.39
N GLY A 68 2.91 -5.50 1.63
CA GLY A 68 2.51 -4.30 2.37
C GLY A 68 3.70 -3.38 2.62
N LEU A 69 4.84 -3.94 3.03
CA LEU A 69 6.10 -3.18 3.21
C LEU A 69 6.62 -2.61 1.89
N ILE A 70 6.55 -3.36 0.79
CA ILE A 70 6.91 -2.86 -0.54
C ILE A 70 6.02 -1.68 -0.92
N THR A 71 4.72 -1.80 -0.66
CA THR A 71 3.76 -0.73 -0.95
C THR A 71 4.03 0.52 -0.10
N ASP A 72 4.32 0.36 1.20
CA ASP A 72 4.72 1.46 2.09
C ASP A 72 6.03 2.13 1.63
N GLN A 73 7.00 1.33 1.16
CA GLN A 73 8.28 1.81 0.63
C GLN A 73 8.10 2.58 -0.67
N VAL A 74 7.28 2.07 -1.60
CA VAL A 74 6.92 2.77 -2.84
C VAL A 74 6.25 4.09 -2.51
N MET A 75 5.38 4.11 -1.51
CA MET A 75 4.69 5.33 -1.10
C MET A 75 5.63 6.38 -0.51
N LYS A 76 6.57 5.98 0.36
CA LYS A 76 7.65 6.86 0.85
C LYS A 76 8.56 7.36 -0.28
N ALA A 77 8.82 6.53 -1.29
CA ALA A 77 9.60 6.95 -2.45
C ALA A 77 8.85 7.98 -3.29
N LEU A 78 7.54 7.79 -3.51
CA LEU A 78 6.69 8.76 -4.18
C LEU A 78 6.59 10.08 -3.41
N GLU A 79 6.53 10.03 -2.06
CA GLU A 79 6.61 11.21 -1.20
C GLU A 79 7.86 12.01 -1.49
N LYS A 80 9.01 11.33 -1.48
CA LYS A 80 10.32 11.97 -1.68
C LYS A 80 10.51 12.53 -3.08
N VAL A 81 9.87 11.94 -4.09
CA VAL A 81 9.90 12.43 -5.48
C VAL A 81 8.99 13.65 -5.64
N LEU A 82 7.79 13.63 -5.07
CA LEU A 82 6.81 14.72 -5.19
C LEU A 82 7.16 15.92 -4.29
N PHE A 83 7.65 15.69 -3.06
CA PHE A 83 8.02 16.76 -2.11
C PHE A 83 9.44 17.29 -2.26
N LYS A 84 10.22 16.82 -3.26
CA LYS A 84 11.57 17.35 -3.53
C LYS A 84 11.58 18.87 -3.84
N GLN A 85 10.43 19.50 -4.08
CA GLN A 85 10.36 20.93 -4.42
C GLN A 85 10.04 21.91 -3.26
N GLU A 86 9.61 21.45 -2.08
CA GLU A 86 9.19 22.38 -1.00
C GLU A 86 10.31 22.70 0.02
N GLY A 87 11.46 22.03 -0.07
CA GLY A 87 12.57 22.18 0.88
C GLY A 87 13.50 23.38 0.64
N ARG A 88 13.03 24.48 0.04
CA ARG A 88 13.84 25.67 -0.22
C ARG A 88 13.29 26.99 0.33
N SER A 89 12.37 26.95 1.29
CA SER A 89 11.92 28.15 2.00
C SER A 89 11.50 27.86 3.45
N GLN A 90 12.43 27.35 4.25
CA GLN A 90 12.54 27.69 5.67
C GLN A 90 13.98 28.13 5.90
#